data_AF-B4WHK4-F1
#
_entry.id   AF-B4WHK4-F1
#
_cell.length_a   1.000
_cell.length_b   1.000
_cell.length_c   1.000
_cell.angle_alpha   90.00
_cell.angle_beta   90.00
_cell.angle_gamma   90.00
#
_symmetry.space_group_name_H-M   'P 1'
#
loop_
_entity.id
_entity.type
_entity.pdbx_description
1 polymer ?
#
loop_
_entity_poly.entity_id
_entity_poly.type
_entity_poly.pdbx_seq_one_letter_code
_entity_poly.pdbx_strand_id
1 'polypeptide(L)'
;MNSISKLFASCIGLTVGYAAPAIAQSNTYYAGQATGGQSVVVDLDSIYSIDRDDTRFIYFFAGEPIPSQAHCAGGGAWTTLDDGIVRTPQSQATRNMLNVVCSYSTYESAAPSVVSRQAALVNAPPSNIRATPNGRILCTIRTRSYIDVYGYSAGWYSTDACSQAGVIHESQVQF
;
A
#
# COMPACT_ATOMS: atom_id res chain seq x y z
N MET A 1 14.73 16.20 79.05
CA MET A 1 13.31 16.35 78.65
C MET A 1 13.24 17.24 77.42
N ASN A 2 12.70 16.67 76.34
CA ASN A 2 12.03 17.26 75.17
C ASN A 2 12.77 18.29 74.28
N SER A 3 12.99 17.95 73.01
CA SER A 3 12.16 18.50 71.92
C SER A 3 12.40 17.76 70.59
N ILE A 4 11.30 17.32 69.97
CA ILE A 4 11.22 16.62 68.67
C ILE A 4 10.97 17.68 67.59
N SER A 5 11.83 17.74 66.57
CA SER A 5 11.62 18.57 65.38
C SER A 5 11.37 17.69 64.15
N LYS A 6 10.25 17.99 63.49
CA LYS A 6 9.57 17.21 62.46
C LYS A 6 10.23 17.29 61.08
N LEU A 7 10.10 16.18 60.36
CA LEU A 7 10.29 15.97 58.92
C LEU A 7 9.60 17.01 58.03
N PHE A 8 10.27 17.39 56.94
CA PHE A 8 9.66 17.61 55.62
C PHE A 8 10.68 17.23 54.54
N ALA A 9 10.54 16.04 53.97
CA ALA A 9 11.26 15.64 52.76
C ALA A 9 10.32 15.86 51.57
N SER A 10 10.63 16.86 50.73
CA SER A 10 9.93 17.13 49.48
C SER A 10 10.65 16.37 48.35
N CYS A 11 10.08 15.24 47.92
CA CYS A 11 10.53 14.52 46.74
C CYS A 11 9.91 15.17 45.50
N ILE A 12 10.68 15.99 44.79
CA ILE A 12 10.32 16.45 43.45
C ILE A 12 10.55 15.28 42.49
N GLY A 13 9.48 14.56 42.16
CA GLY A 13 9.49 13.54 41.11
C GLY A 13 9.41 14.22 39.74
N LEU A 14 10.55 14.33 39.05
CA LEU A 14 10.58 14.65 37.62
C LEU A 14 10.20 13.38 36.84
N THR A 15 8.97 13.33 36.35
CA THR A 15 8.50 12.29 35.45
C THR A 15 9.15 12.49 34.08
N VAL A 16 10.02 11.57 33.68
CA VAL A 16 10.49 11.46 32.28
C VAL A 16 9.31 11.00 31.45
N GLY A 17 8.74 11.89 30.66
CA GLY A 17 7.73 11.54 29.66
C GLY A 17 8.38 10.72 28.55
N TYR A 18 8.19 9.41 28.59
CA TYR A 18 8.50 8.55 27.45
C TYR A 18 7.45 8.82 26.35
N ALA A 19 7.80 9.66 25.39
CA ALA A 19 7.12 9.65 24.11
C ALA A 19 7.48 8.31 23.43
N ALA A 20 6.56 7.35 23.44
CA ALA A 20 6.72 6.17 22.61
C ALA A 20 6.81 6.65 21.14
N PRO A 21 7.79 6.18 20.34
CA PRO A 21 7.80 6.50 18.93
C PRO A 21 6.49 6.00 18.32
N ALA A 22 5.78 6.87 17.61
CA ALA A 22 4.66 6.45 16.78
C ALA A 22 5.25 5.53 15.70
N ILE A 23 4.99 4.23 15.82
CA ILE A 23 5.34 3.27 14.78
C ILE A 23 4.40 3.57 13.62
N ALA A 24 4.88 4.26 12.59
CA ALA A 24 4.16 4.33 11.33
C ALA A 24 3.99 2.87 10.86
N GLN A 25 2.74 2.40 10.71
CA GLN A 25 2.48 1.14 10.05
C GLN A 25 2.91 1.31 8.59
N SER A 26 4.15 0.95 8.26
CA SER A 26 4.60 0.97 6.88
C SER A 26 3.87 -0.14 6.15
N ASN A 27 2.91 0.21 5.30
CA ASN A 27 2.22 -0.76 4.50
C ASN A 27 3.12 -1.18 3.35
N THR A 28 3.76 -2.33 3.49
CA THR A 28 4.79 -2.76 2.55
C THR A 28 4.42 -4.02 1.80
N TYR A 29 4.82 -4.11 0.54
CA TYR A 29 4.74 -5.33 -0.26
C TYR A 29 6.14 -5.93 -0.47
N TYR A 30 6.33 -7.16 0.01
CA TYR A 30 7.56 -7.91 -0.26
C TYR A 30 7.54 -8.46 -1.68
N ALA A 31 8.31 -7.86 -2.59
CA ALA A 31 8.34 -8.24 -3.99
C ALA A 31 9.20 -9.49 -4.26
N GLY A 32 10.15 -9.79 -3.37
CA GLY A 32 11.04 -10.95 -3.44
C GLY A 32 12.50 -10.57 -3.21
N GLN A 33 13.41 -11.47 -3.61
CA GLN A 33 14.84 -11.16 -3.67
C GLN A 33 15.31 -10.90 -5.09
N ALA A 34 16.16 -9.88 -5.24
CA ALA A 34 16.85 -9.59 -6.49
C ALA A 34 17.92 -10.64 -6.78
N THR A 35 18.52 -10.59 -7.98
CA THR A 35 19.56 -11.52 -8.43
C THR A 35 20.77 -11.58 -7.48
N GLY A 36 21.06 -10.50 -6.75
CA GLY A 36 22.14 -10.44 -5.75
C GLY A 36 21.75 -10.93 -4.34
N GLY A 37 20.52 -11.42 -4.13
CA GLY A 37 20.02 -11.89 -2.83
C GLY A 37 19.46 -10.79 -1.92
N GLN A 38 19.49 -9.52 -2.33
CA GLN A 38 18.90 -8.44 -1.56
C GLN A 38 17.38 -8.43 -1.70
N SER A 39 16.68 -8.17 -0.60
CA SER A 39 15.23 -7.99 -0.61
C SER A 39 14.83 -6.73 -1.36
N VAL A 40 13.75 -6.84 -2.14
CA VAL A 40 13.02 -5.73 -2.77
C VAL A 40 11.67 -5.62 -2.06
N VAL A 41 11.43 -4.47 -1.45
CA VAL A 41 10.19 -4.21 -0.70
C VAL A 41 9.59 -2.90 -1.19
N VAL A 42 8.31 -2.87 -1.54
CA VAL A 42 7.64 -1.64 -1.99
C VAL A 42 6.92 -1.02 -0.82
N ASP A 43 7.08 0.29 -0.62
CA ASP A 43 6.20 1.07 0.26
C ASP A 43 4.89 1.34 -0.50
N LEU A 44 3.83 0.64 -0.13
CA LEU A 44 2.54 0.74 -0.81
C LEU A 44 1.84 2.07 -0.56
N ASP A 45 2.12 2.72 0.58
CA ASP A 45 1.55 4.03 0.91
C ASP A 45 2.24 5.16 0.12
N SER A 46 3.45 4.91 -0.41
CA SER A 46 4.17 5.85 -1.27
C SER A 46 3.68 5.86 -2.72
N ILE A 47 2.81 4.92 -3.11
CA ILE A 47 2.39 4.76 -4.50
C ILE A 47 1.33 5.82 -4.85
N TYR A 48 1.65 6.67 -5.82
CA TYR A 48 0.68 7.57 -6.42
C TYR A 48 0.89 7.71 -7.93
N SER A 49 -0.19 7.64 -8.68
CA SER A 49 -0.19 7.83 -10.13
C SER A 49 0.07 9.30 -10.47
N ILE A 50 0.97 9.55 -11.43
CA ILE A 50 1.15 10.89 -12.02
C ILE A 50 0.18 11.05 -13.20
N ASP A 51 0.12 10.02 -14.03
CA ASP A 51 -0.83 9.87 -15.11
C ASP A 51 -1.11 8.36 -15.36
N ARG A 52 -1.74 8.02 -16.48
CA ARG A 52 -2.10 6.64 -16.82
C ARG A 52 -0.89 5.72 -16.98
N ASP A 53 0.24 6.29 -17.42
CA ASP A 53 1.42 5.57 -17.87
C ASP A 53 2.57 5.68 -16.87
N ASP A 54 2.51 6.65 -15.95
CA ASP A 54 3.56 6.93 -14.98
C ASP A 54 3.05 6.90 -13.53
N THR A 55 3.74 6.14 -12.66
CA THR A 55 3.41 6.01 -11.23
C THR A 55 4.66 6.22 -10.37
N ARG A 56 4.58 7.11 -9.39
CA ARG A 56 5.65 7.30 -8.41
C ARG A 56 5.47 6.37 -7.23
N PHE A 57 6.60 5.91 -6.70
CA PHE A 57 6.67 5.00 -5.58
C PHE A 57 8.06 5.05 -4.93
N ILE A 58 8.17 4.50 -3.74
CA ILE A 58 9.41 4.23 -3.03
C ILE A 58 9.52 2.72 -2.87
N TYR A 59 10.68 2.16 -3.20
CA TYR A 59 11.01 0.78 -2.85
C TYR A 59 12.31 0.73 -2.05
N PHE A 60 12.44 -0.25 -1.18
CA PHE A 60 13.63 -0.53 -0.41
C PHE A 60 14.44 -1.60 -1.14
N PHE A 61 15.73 -1.33 -1.35
CA PHE A 61 16.70 -2.30 -1.83
C PHE A 61 17.83 -2.41 -0.80
N ALA A 62 18.06 -3.61 -0.29
CA ALA A 62 19.02 -3.82 0.81
C ALA A 62 18.74 -2.96 2.07
N GLY A 63 17.49 -2.55 2.27
CA GLY A 63 17.07 -1.68 3.37
C GLY A 63 17.11 -0.17 3.07
N GLU A 64 17.71 0.23 1.96
CA GLU A 64 17.79 1.65 1.56
C GLU A 64 16.56 2.06 0.73
N PRO A 65 15.87 3.17 1.08
CA PRO A 65 14.75 3.67 0.31
C PRO A 65 15.22 4.29 -1.00
N ILE A 66 14.57 3.94 -2.10
CA ILE A 66 14.87 4.41 -3.44
C ILE A 66 13.59 5.02 -4.04
N PRO A 67 13.49 6.35 -4.10
CA PRO A 67 12.40 7.03 -4.80
C PRO A 67 12.46 6.75 -6.29
N SER A 68 11.33 6.42 -6.90
CA SER A 68 11.27 5.95 -8.29
C SER A 68 9.97 6.31 -9.00
N GLN A 69 10.03 6.33 -10.32
CA GLN A 69 8.87 6.46 -11.20
C GLN A 69 8.81 5.26 -12.13
N ALA A 70 7.75 4.48 -12.05
CA ALA A 70 7.47 3.36 -12.95
C ALA A 70 6.82 3.88 -14.23
N HIS A 71 7.33 3.41 -15.36
CA HIS A 71 6.76 3.58 -16.70
C HIS A 71 5.91 2.33 -17.00
N CYS A 72 4.63 2.44 -16.69
CA CYS A 72 3.63 1.38 -16.73
C CYS A 72 3.09 1.11 -18.13
N ALA A 73 3.23 2.06 -19.06
CA ALA A 73 3.01 1.79 -20.48
C ALA A 73 4.08 0.84 -21.04
N GLY A 74 3.65 -0.27 -21.64
CA GLY A 74 4.50 -1.03 -22.56
C GLY A 74 5.49 -2.05 -21.98
N GLY A 75 5.31 -2.50 -20.73
CA GLY A 75 6.02 -3.68 -20.23
C GLY A 75 7.16 -3.44 -19.23
N GLY A 76 7.18 -2.27 -18.60
CA GLY A 76 7.81 -2.10 -17.29
C GLY A 76 9.29 -1.73 -17.34
N ALA A 77 9.54 -0.43 -17.29
CA ALA A 77 10.79 0.15 -16.81
C ALA A 77 10.49 1.07 -15.62
N TRP A 78 11.50 1.46 -14.87
CA TRP A 78 11.36 2.56 -13.91
C TRP A 78 12.60 3.44 -13.92
N THR A 79 12.40 4.71 -13.65
CA THR A 79 13.49 5.66 -13.43
C THR A 79 13.71 5.82 -11.93
N THR A 80 14.93 5.62 -11.47
CA THR A 80 15.33 5.99 -10.10
C THR A 80 15.50 7.51 -10.06
N LEU A 81 14.84 8.19 -9.12
CA LEU A 81 14.76 9.65 -9.14
C LEU A 81 16.05 10.33 -8.65
N ASP A 82 16.85 9.63 -7.85
CA ASP A 82 18.12 10.16 -7.31
C ASP A 82 19.22 10.24 -8.39
N ASP A 83 19.29 9.25 -9.28
CA ASP A 83 20.32 9.14 -10.32
C ASP A 83 19.78 9.38 -11.75
N GLY A 84 18.46 9.43 -11.94
CA GLY A 84 17.81 9.58 -13.24
C GLY A 84 17.97 8.36 -14.16
N ILE A 85 18.43 7.22 -13.64
CA ILE A 85 18.74 6.04 -14.46
C ILE A 85 17.46 5.21 -14.68
N VAL A 86 17.20 4.92 -15.95
CA VAL A 86 16.15 3.98 -16.38
C VAL A 86 16.62 2.54 -16.14
N ARG A 87 15.80 1.76 -15.46
CA ARG A 87 16.05 0.38 -15.07
C ARG A 87 14.95 -0.52 -15.63
N THR A 88 15.32 -1.74 -15.99
CA THR A 88 14.40 -2.79 -16.44
C THR A 88 14.50 -3.99 -15.51
N PRO A 89 13.41 -4.78 -15.34
CA PRO A 89 13.42 -5.91 -14.43
C PRO A 89 14.51 -6.94 -14.74
N GLN A 90 15.41 -7.17 -13.78
CA GLN A 90 16.50 -8.16 -13.88
C GLN A 90 16.20 -9.45 -13.10
N SER A 91 15.14 -9.45 -12.30
CA SER A 91 14.74 -10.57 -11.44
C SER A 91 13.22 -10.66 -11.34
N GLN A 92 12.71 -11.80 -10.87
CA GLN A 92 11.27 -11.93 -10.57
C GLN A 92 10.83 -10.88 -9.53
N ALA A 93 11.68 -10.54 -8.57
CA ALA A 93 11.37 -9.52 -7.57
C ALA A 93 11.12 -8.14 -8.20
N THR A 94 11.99 -7.70 -9.11
CA THR A 94 11.79 -6.41 -9.81
C THR A 94 10.61 -6.45 -10.79
N ARG A 95 10.23 -7.63 -11.32
CA ARG A 95 9.00 -7.78 -12.10
C ARG A 95 7.77 -7.65 -11.20
N ASN A 96 7.76 -8.35 -10.06
CA ASN A 96 6.68 -8.27 -9.06
C ASN A 96 6.51 -6.85 -8.52
N MET A 97 7.62 -6.15 -8.27
CA MET A 97 7.64 -4.74 -7.89
C MET A 97 6.91 -3.87 -8.92
N LEU A 98 7.27 -3.95 -10.20
CA LEU A 98 6.58 -3.17 -11.22
C LEU A 98 5.13 -3.60 -11.42
N ASN A 99 4.82 -4.90 -11.30
CA ASN A 99 3.44 -5.39 -11.39
C ASN A 99 2.56 -4.79 -10.30
N VAL A 100 3.04 -4.75 -9.05
CA VAL A 100 2.27 -4.14 -7.96
C VAL A 100 2.16 -2.63 -8.16
N VAL A 101 3.23 -1.93 -8.49
CA VAL A 101 3.20 -0.47 -8.68
C VAL A 101 2.28 -0.08 -9.84
N CYS A 102 2.44 -0.73 -11.00
CA CYS A 102 1.65 -0.42 -12.18
C CYS A 102 0.21 -0.90 -12.10
N SER A 103 -0.14 -1.79 -11.16
CA SER A 103 -1.55 -2.04 -10.87
C SER A 103 -2.25 -0.76 -10.41
N TYR A 104 -1.56 0.20 -9.78
CA TYR A 104 -2.13 1.46 -9.30
C TYR A 104 -2.34 2.50 -10.42
N SER A 105 -1.60 2.41 -11.54
CA SER A 105 -1.69 3.37 -12.66
C SER A 105 -3.00 3.22 -13.47
N THR A 106 -3.62 2.05 -13.42
CA THR A 106 -4.81 1.71 -14.22
C THR A 106 -6.14 2.15 -13.60
N TYR A 107 -6.13 2.62 -12.34
CA TYR A 107 -7.36 2.93 -11.60
C TYR A 107 -8.01 4.28 -11.92
N GLU A 108 -7.33 5.18 -12.65
CA GLU A 108 -7.91 6.46 -13.06
C GLU A 108 -8.55 6.44 -14.46
N SER A 109 -8.50 5.31 -15.19
CA SER A 109 -9.06 5.25 -16.55
C SER A 109 -9.69 3.91 -16.96
N ALA A 110 -10.11 3.07 -16.01
CA ALA A 110 -10.90 1.89 -16.29
C ALA A 110 -12.35 2.29 -16.62
N ALA A 111 -12.57 2.82 -17.82
CA ALA A 111 -13.88 2.69 -18.45
C ALA A 111 -14.17 1.17 -18.57
N PRO A 112 -15.29 0.66 -18.05
CA PRO A 112 -15.57 -0.77 -17.99
C PRO A 112 -16.04 -1.24 -19.37
N SER A 113 -15.10 -1.52 -20.25
CA SER A 113 -15.39 -2.17 -21.52
C SER A 113 -14.27 -3.18 -21.78
N VAL A 114 -14.65 -4.44 -22.02
CA VAL A 114 -13.81 -5.62 -22.31
C VAL A 114 -13.10 -6.40 -21.19
N VAL A 115 -13.28 -6.09 -19.90
CA VAL A 115 -12.79 -6.97 -18.81
C VAL A 115 -13.88 -7.96 -18.39
N SER A 116 -13.52 -9.24 -18.24
CA SER A 116 -14.43 -10.30 -17.78
C SER A 116 -15.10 -9.89 -16.47
N ARG A 117 -16.43 -9.76 -16.51
CA ARG A 117 -17.26 -9.41 -15.36
C ARG A 117 -17.60 -10.68 -14.59
N GLN A 118 -17.27 -10.71 -13.32
CA GLN A 118 -17.60 -11.82 -12.44
C GLN A 118 -18.36 -11.29 -11.21
N ALA A 119 -19.41 -12.00 -10.80
CA ALA A 119 -20.08 -11.70 -9.56
C ALA A 119 -19.27 -12.29 -8.39
N ALA A 120 -18.97 -11.48 -7.38
CA ALA A 120 -18.30 -11.90 -6.16
C ALA A 120 -19.19 -11.60 -4.95
N LEU A 121 -19.29 -12.55 -4.02
CA LEU A 121 -20.00 -12.37 -2.75
C LEU A 121 -19.10 -11.67 -1.75
N VAL A 122 -19.52 -10.50 -1.26
CA VAL A 122 -18.85 -9.83 -0.14
C VAL A 122 -19.10 -10.63 1.13
N ASN A 123 -18.12 -11.40 1.60
CA ASN A 123 -18.30 -12.44 2.61
C ASN A 123 -18.09 -11.95 4.05
N ALA A 124 -17.34 -10.87 4.25
CA ALA A 124 -16.98 -10.34 5.57
C ALA A 124 -17.24 -8.82 5.71
N PRO A 125 -18.50 -8.35 5.66
CA PRO A 125 -18.81 -6.96 5.97
C PRO A 125 -18.38 -6.56 7.39
N PRO A 126 -17.90 -5.33 7.63
CA PRO A 126 -17.74 -4.27 6.65
C PRO A 126 -16.53 -4.51 5.71
N SER A 127 -16.77 -4.44 4.40
CA SER A 127 -15.74 -4.55 3.36
C SER A 127 -15.50 -3.18 2.72
N ASN A 128 -14.25 -2.82 2.50
CA ASN A 128 -13.88 -1.49 2.04
C ASN A 128 -13.46 -1.52 0.58
N ILE A 129 -14.14 -0.72 -0.23
CA ILE A 129 -13.70 -0.38 -1.57
C ILE A 129 -12.73 0.79 -1.47
N ARG A 130 -11.57 0.70 -2.11
CA ARG A 130 -10.51 1.72 -2.06
C ARG A 130 -10.24 2.30 -3.44
N ALA A 131 -9.65 3.50 -3.48
CA ALA A 131 -9.31 4.17 -4.73
C ALA A 131 -8.21 3.42 -5.50
N THR A 132 -7.26 2.91 -4.74
CA THR A 132 -6.16 2.07 -5.17
C THR A 132 -5.95 1.00 -4.11
N PRO A 133 -5.18 -0.06 -4.39
CA PRO A 133 -4.82 -1.02 -3.37
C PRO A 133 -4.21 -0.28 -2.16
N ASN A 134 -4.64 -0.61 -0.95
CA ASN A 134 -4.25 0.08 0.30
C ASN A 134 -4.55 1.59 0.44
N GLY A 135 -4.93 2.28 -0.62
CA GLY A 135 -5.22 3.71 -0.60
C GLY A 135 -6.50 4.08 0.16
N ARG A 136 -6.92 5.34 0.05
CA ARG A 136 -8.12 5.85 0.73
C ARG A 136 -9.37 5.01 0.42
N ILE A 137 -10.24 4.84 1.42
CA ILE A 137 -11.52 4.16 1.27
C ILE A 137 -12.49 5.06 0.48
N LEU A 138 -13.06 4.53 -0.61
CA LEU A 138 -14.11 5.20 -1.38
C LEU A 138 -15.48 5.00 -0.74
N CYS A 139 -15.81 3.75 -0.40
CA CYS A 139 -17.00 3.42 0.37
C CYS A 139 -16.84 2.09 1.10
N THR A 140 -17.74 1.85 2.05
CA THR A 140 -17.78 0.61 2.85
C THR A 140 -19.08 -0.13 2.55
N ILE A 141 -18.97 -1.37 2.08
CA ILE A 141 -20.08 -2.29 1.90
C ILE A 141 -20.41 -2.88 3.27
N ARG A 142 -21.60 -2.57 3.78
CA ARG A 142 -22.04 -2.92 5.14
C ARG A 142 -22.82 -4.24 5.22
N THR A 143 -23.23 -4.77 4.08
CA THR A 143 -24.09 -5.95 3.99
C THR A 143 -23.44 -7.03 3.14
N ARG A 144 -23.77 -8.28 3.44
CA ARG A 144 -23.36 -9.41 2.62
C ARG A 144 -24.17 -9.37 1.33
N SER A 145 -23.55 -8.96 0.23
CA SER A 145 -24.19 -8.80 -1.08
C SER A 145 -23.23 -9.18 -2.21
N TYR A 146 -23.79 -9.49 -3.37
CA TYR A 146 -23.00 -9.66 -4.58
C TYR A 146 -22.61 -8.29 -5.15
N ILE A 147 -21.37 -8.18 -5.59
CA ILE A 147 -20.86 -7.06 -6.36
C ILE A 147 -20.23 -7.58 -7.65
N ASP A 148 -20.13 -6.69 -8.63
CA ASP A 148 -19.37 -6.98 -9.83
C ASP A 148 -17.90 -6.68 -9.59
N VAL A 149 -17.06 -7.63 -9.97
CA VAL A 149 -15.61 -7.47 -9.98
C VAL A 149 -15.05 -7.65 -11.38
N TYR A 150 -13.91 -7.01 -11.62
CA TYR A 150 -13.24 -6.92 -12.91
C TYR A 150 -11.75 -7.12 -12.72
N GLY A 151 -11.17 -8.10 -13.43
CA GLY A 151 -9.73 -8.38 -13.37
C GLY A 151 -9.22 -8.74 -11.96
N TYR A 152 -7.98 -9.22 -11.89
CA TYR A 152 -7.31 -9.49 -10.63
C TYR A 152 -5.85 -9.08 -10.76
N SER A 153 -5.36 -8.32 -9.79
CA SER A 153 -3.95 -7.95 -9.74
C SER A 153 -3.48 -7.76 -8.30
N ALA A 154 -2.38 -8.42 -7.95
CA ALA A 154 -1.69 -8.26 -6.67
C ALA A 154 -2.59 -8.40 -5.41
N GLY A 155 -3.58 -9.30 -5.44
CA GLY A 155 -4.52 -9.52 -4.33
C GLY A 155 -5.76 -8.62 -4.34
N TRP A 156 -5.96 -7.83 -5.39
CA TRP A 156 -7.07 -6.89 -5.51
C TRP A 156 -7.89 -7.14 -6.77
N TYR A 157 -9.21 -7.04 -6.60
CA TYR A 157 -10.20 -7.05 -7.67
C TYR A 157 -10.68 -5.63 -7.91
N SER A 158 -10.77 -5.20 -9.17
CA SER A 158 -11.42 -3.93 -9.50
C SER A 158 -12.93 -4.07 -9.36
N THR A 159 -13.63 -3.01 -8.98
CA THR A 159 -15.09 -2.99 -8.84
C THR A 159 -15.62 -1.57 -8.98
N ASP A 160 -16.90 -1.45 -9.33
CA ASP A 160 -17.66 -0.20 -9.41
C ASP A 160 -18.76 -0.11 -8.33
N ALA A 161 -18.68 -0.96 -7.29
CA ALA A 161 -19.67 -1.06 -6.22
C ALA A 161 -19.96 0.27 -5.48
N CYS A 162 -19.07 1.26 -5.56
CA CYS A 162 -19.28 2.61 -5.01
C CYS A 162 -19.80 3.63 -6.04
N SER A 163 -20.37 3.18 -7.17
CA SER A 163 -20.75 4.04 -8.29
C SER A 163 -19.59 4.83 -8.91
N GLN A 164 -18.36 4.38 -8.65
CA GLN A 164 -17.11 4.84 -9.23
C GLN A 164 -16.10 3.68 -9.17
N ALA A 165 -15.09 3.71 -10.04
CA ALA A 165 -14.06 2.68 -10.07
C ALA A 165 -13.25 2.67 -8.77
N GLY A 166 -12.99 1.46 -8.27
CA GLY A 166 -12.15 1.22 -7.11
C GLY A 166 -11.73 -0.24 -7.01
N VAL A 167 -11.22 -0.63 -5.86
CA VAL A 167 -10.73 -1.99 -5.59
C VAL A 167 -11.28 -2.59 -4.32
N ILE A 168 -11.46 -3.89 -4.32
CA ILE A 168 -11.72 -4.71 -3.13
C ILE A 168 -10.64 -5.79 -3.00
N HIS A 169 -10.15 -5.99 -1.79
CA HIS A 169 -9.14 -7.01 -1.52
C HIS A 169 -9.76 -8.41 -1.64
N GLU A 170 -9.00 -9.37 -2.17
CA GLU A 170 -9.44 -10.75 -2.37
C GLU A 170 -9.96 -11.41 -1.08
N SER A 171 -9.41 -11.03 0.07
CA SER A 171 -9.84 -11.58 1.38
C SER A 171 -11.26 -11.17 1.78
N GLN A 172 -11.85 -10.19 1.10
CA GLN A 172 -13.18 -9.62 1.41
C GLN A 172 -14.28 -10.14 0.49
N VAL A 173 -13.94 -11.01 -0.46
CA VAL A 173 -14.85 -11.57 -1.45
C VAL A 173 -14.72 -13.09 -1.56
N GLN A 174 -15.78 -13.73 -2.03
CA GLN A 174 -15.85 -15.17 -2.34
C GLN A 174 -16.52 -15.35 -3.70
N PHE A 175 -16.13 -16.41 -4.41
CA PHE A 175 -16.68 -16.79 -5.71
C PHE A 175 -17.36 -18.16 -5.62
#